data_AF-A0A931ATG5-F1
#
_entry.id   AF-A0A931ATG5-F1
#
_cell.length_a   1.000
_cell.length_b   1.000
_cell.length_c   1.000
_cell.angle_alpha   90.00
_cell.angle_beta   90.00
_cell.angle_gamma   90.00
#
_symmetry.space_group_name_H-M   'P 1'
#
loop_
_entity.id
_entity.type
_entity.pdbx_description
1 polymer ?
#
loop_
_entity_poly.entity_id
_entity_poly.type
_entity_poly.pdbx_seq_one_letter_code
_entity_poly.pdbx_strand_id
1 'polypeptide(L)'
;MKKIISISLMILLVLTFMSIDLKASGVIDGYEVFGGIFYTRTNMTELVEDYQEYFEFIEENYENIEENLEFLYDGDIEGSEHVNYRFNSNVSSPTSPIGSPGFYIGIANKTEAGHSAMISYERFNINVSGNANYDLWIEVEEEALEDDPDYTEVEFSEDYEISINTDLTVNSAIGSYKFPLFTETETEIGHFLEYFTVNLGGGYYWGDGKYNLSVYNKTTMEGTDGDGDPIDEEEISDEEFSADLTLEGAVGFKVGAGFEVPVDNNLDVFGDFYYRRLEMEIAFDQDNDEEIFEGTEEDFSGLEFRTGISYTF
;
A
#
# COMPACT_ATOMS: atom_id res chain seq x y z
N MET A 1 -11.85 5.49 -8.40
CA MET A 1 -12.15 6.95 -8.26
C MET A 1 -13.63 7.34 -8.38
N LYS A 2 -14.33 7.13 -9.52
CA LYS A 2 -15.72 7.65 -9.71
C LYS A 2 -16.74 7.17 -8.64
N LYS A 3 -16.62 5.92 -8.18
CA LYS A 3 -17.50 5.36 -7.14
C LYS A 3 -17.28 5.99 -5.76
N ILE A 4 -16.03 6.31 -5.40
CA ILE A 4 -15.67 6.94 -4.11
C ILE A 4 -16.24 8.36 -4.03
N ILE A 5 -16.06 9.15 -5.09
CA ILE A 5 -16.63 10.50 -5.17
C ILE A 5 -18.15 10.48 -5.00
N SER A 6 -18.83 9.49 -5.60
CA SER A 6 -20.28 9.36 -5.53
C SER A 6 -20.77 9.01 -4.11
N ILE A 7 -20.03 8.18 -3.39
CA ILE A 7 -20.36 7.78 -2.00
C ILE A 7 -20.11 8.95 -1.04
N SER A 8 -18.96 9.63 -1.14
CA SER A 8 -18.65 10.80 -0.30
C SER A 8 -19.66 11.93 -0.53
N LEU A 9 -20.07 12.18 -1.78
CA LEU A 9 -21.10 13.17 -2.10
C LEU A 9 -22.46 12.79 -1.49
N MET A 10 -22.83 11.51 -1.52
CA MET A 10 -24.08 11.01 -0.95
C MET A 10 -24.08 11.12 0.58
N ILE A 11 -22.98 10.76 1.24
CA ILE A 11 -22.83 10.90 2.71
C ILE A 11 -22.91 12.37 3.10
N LEU A 12 -22.22 13.27 2.38
CA LEU A 12 -22.28 14.71 2.59
C LEU A 12 -23.74 15.22 2.46
N LEU A 13 -24.45 14.76 1.44
CA LEU A 13 -25.86 15.09 1.23
C LEU A 13 -26.71 14.64 2.41
N VAL A 14 -26.56 13.39 2.85
CA VAL A 14 -27.32 12.82 3.96
C VAL A 14 -27.04 13.55 5.27
N LEU A 15 -25.78 13.87 5.57
CA LEU A 15 -25.46 14.67 6.76
C LEU A 15 -26.04 16.08 6.68
N THR A 16 -26.04 16.70 5.51
CA THR A 16 -26.67 18.02 5.29
C THR A 16 -28.18 17.98 5.52
N PHE A 17 -28.85 16.89 5.14
CA PHE A 17 -30.29 16.73 5.40
C PHE A 17 -30.58 16.39 6.86
N MET A 18 -29.78 15.53 7.50
CA MET A 18 -29.94 15.22 8.92
C MET A 18 -29.67 16.44 9.81
N SER A 19 -28.69 17.27 9.46
CA SER A 19 -28.37 18.47 10.23
C SER A 19 -29.48 19.53 10.15
N ILE A 20 -30.25 19.59 9.05
CA ILE A 20 -31.44 20.45 8.94
C ILE A 20 -32.50 20.05 9.97
N ASP A 21 -32.79 18.75 10.10
CA ASP A 21 -33.77 18.23 11.07
C ASP A 21 -33.28 18.42 12.51
N LEU A 22 -31.97 18.21 12.75
CA LEU A 22 -31.37 18.38 14.07
C LEU A 22 -31.30 19.87 14.47
N LYS A 23 -31.04 20.79 13.52
CA LYS A 23 -31.15 22.24 13.74
C LYS A 23 -32.58 22.64 14.05
N ALA A 24 -33.56 22.10 13.33
CA ALA A 24 -34.99 22.36 13.60
C ALA A 24 -35.42 21.91 15.00
N SER A 25 -34.74 20.93 15.60
CA SER A 25 -34.95 20.49 16.98
C SER A 25 -34.20 21.32 18.06
N GLY A 26 -33.39 22.30 17.66
CA GLY A 26 -32.63 23.17 18.58
C GLY A 26 -31.45 22.48 19.28
N VAL A 27 -31.00 21.33 18.76
CA VAL A 27 -29.96 20.50 19.39
C VAL A 27 -28.54 20.90 18.94
N ILE A 28 -28.40 21.64 17.82
CA ILE A 28 -27.13 21.85 17.09
C ILE A 28 -26.71 23.33 17.00
N ASP A 29 -27.36 24.27 17.70
CA ASP A 29 -26.92 25.68 17.67
C ASP A 29 -25.44 25.79 18.10
N GLY A 30 -24.60 26.35 17.21
CA GLY A 30 -23.16 26.51 17.43
C GLY A 30 -22.29 25.30 17.04
N TYR A 31 -22.85 24.26 16.41
CA TYR A 31 -22.07 23.16 15.84
C TYR A 31 -21.85 23.33 14.33
N GLU A 32 -20.70 22.86 13.88
CA GLU A 32 -20.26 22.88 12.50
C GLU A 32 -20.16 21.44 12.00
N VAL A 33 -20.65 21.19 10.78
CA VAL A 33 -20.38 19.94 10.07
C VAL A 33 -19.25 20.19 9.11
N PHE A 34 -18.26 19.31 9.09
CA PHE A 34 -17.12 19.42 8.19
C PHE A 34 -16.81 18.09 7.51
N GLY A 35 -16.16 18.16 6.36
CA GLY A 35 -15.71 16.98 5.64
C GLY A 35 -14.92 17.31 4.39
N GLY A 36 -14.25 16.31 3.84
CA GLY A 36 -13.40 16.50 2.69
C GLY A 36 -12.59 15.27 2.32
N ILE A 37 -11.48 15.51 1.63
CA ILE A 37 -10.52 14.49 1.21
C ILE A 37 -9.17 14.75 1.86
N PHE A 38 -8.39 13.69 2.02
CA PHE A 38 -7.00 13.82 2.42
C PHE A 38 -6.13 12.84 1.65
N TYR A 39 -4.83 13.10 1.69
CA TYR A 39 -3.79 12.24 1.17
C TYR A 39 -2.75 12.05 2.27
N THR A 40 -2.41 10.79 2.57
CA THR A 40 -1.40 10.45 3.57
C THR A 40 -0.27 9.66 2.94
N ARG A 41 0.96 9.85 3.43
CA ARG A 41 2.14 9.07 3.05
C ARG A 41 2.58 8.26 4.26
N THR A 42 2.25 6.97 4.29
CA THR A 42 2.52 6.07 5.42
C THR A 42 3.88 5.40 5.30
N ASN A 43 4.58 5.23 6.42
CA ASN A 43 5.89 4.61 6.50
C ASN A 43 5.79 3.09 6.68
N MET A 44 5.11 2.40 5.75
CA MET A 44 4.98 0.94 5.83
C MET A 44 6.31 0.30 5.44
N THR A 45 7.19 0.12 6.41
CA THR A 45 8.60 -0.22 6.17
C THR A 45 8.79 -1.72 6.26
N GLU A 46 8.23 -2.37 7.28
CA GLU A 46 8.40 -3.81 7.49
C GLU A 46 7.79 -4.61 6.34
N LEU A 47 6.54 -4.32 5.96
CA LEU A 47 5.87 -4.95 4.82
C LEU A 47 6.60 -4.74 3.49
N VAL A 48 7.25 -3.58 3.32
CA VAL A 48 8.03 -3.30 2.10
C VAL A 48 9.36 -4.07 2.11
N GLU A 49 10.00 -4.17 3.27
CA GLU A 49 11.21 -4.96 3.47
C GLU A 49 10.93 -6.46 3.28
N ASP A 50 9.82 -6.99 3.83
CA ASP A 50 9.40 -8.39 3.64
C ASP A 50 9.23 -8.74 2.15
N TYR A 51 8.62 -7.83 1.37
CA TYR A 51 8.47 -8.03 -0.07
C TYR A 51 9.83 -8.03 -0.79
N GLN A 52 10.75 -7.15 -0.37
CA GLN A 52 12.08 -7.07 -0.95
C GLN A 52 12.89 -8.32 -0.62
N GLU A 53 12.89 -8.76 0.64
CA GLU A 53 13.58 -9.98 1.07
C GLU A 53 13.05 -11.21 0.32
N TYR A 54 11.73 -11.29 0.11
CA TYR A 54 11.14 -12.39 -0.67
C TYR A 54 11.62 -12.39 -2.14
N PHE A 55 11.63 -11.24 -2.81
CA PHE A 55 12.11 -11.15 -4.19
C PHE A 55 13.63 -11.35 -4.30
N GLU A 56 14.40 -10.85 -3.34
CA GLU A 56 15.86 -11.08 -3.26
C GLU A 56 16.16 -12.56 -3.04
N PHE A 57 15.45 -13.24 -2.15
CA PHE A 57 15.60 -14.68 -1.94
C PHE A 57 15.35 -15.48 -3.23
N ILE A 58 14.33 -15.11 -4.01
CA ILE A 58 14.04 -15.78 -5.28
C ILE A 58 15.14 -15.48 -6.30
N GLU A 59 15.53 -14.22 -6.46
CA GLU A 59 16.61 -13.82 -7.36
C GLU A 59 17.91 -14.56 -7.02
N GLU A 60 18.30 -14.63 -5.74
CA GLU A 60 19.47 -15.38 -5.29
C GLU A 60 19.35 -16.88 -5.59
N ASN A 61 18.18 -17.49 -5.48
CA ASN A 61 18.01 -18.91 -5.83
C ASN A 61 18.17 -19.15 -7.34
N TYR A 62 17.69 -18.24 -8.19
CA TYR A 62 17.86 -18.33 -9.64
C TYR A 62 19.28 -17.98 -10.09
N GLU A 63 19.93 -16.98 -9.49
CA GLU A 63 21.37 -16.70 -9.72
C GLU A 63 22.24 -17.87 -9.23
N ASN A 64 21.89 -18.53 -8.12
CA ASN A 64 22.60 -19.73 -7.69
C ASN A 64 22.44 -20.90 -8.67
N ILE A 65 21.41 -20.94 -9.53
CA ILE A 65 21.36 -21.92 -10.64
C ILE A 65 22.50 -21.63 -11.63
N GLU A 66 22.84 -20.37 -11.88
CA GLU A 66 24.04 -19.98 -12.67
C GLU A 66 25.33 -20.54 -12.02
N GLU A 67 25.50 -20.35 -10.71
CA GLU A 67 26.68 -20.89 -9.98
C GLU A 67 26.68 -22.43 -9.90
N ASN A 68 25.52 -23.07 -9.77
CA ASN A 68 25.41 -24.53 -9.71
C ASN A 68 25.57 -25.18 -11.09
N LEU A 69 25.18 -24.49 -12.16
CA LEU A 69 25.54 -24.87 -13.52
C LEU A 69 27.06 -24.79 -13.66
N GLU A 70 27.73 -23.70 -13.27
CA GLU A 70 29.20 -23.64 -13.23
C GLU A 70 29.84 -24.78 -12.42
N PHE A 71 29.23 -25.21 -11.31
CA PHE A 71 29.75 -26.29 -10.46
C PHE A 71 29.56 -27.70 -11.05
N LEU A 72 28.54 -27.93 -11.89
CA LEU A 72 28.44 -29.14 -12.71
C LEU A 72 29.65 -29.30 -13.67
N TYR A 73 30.44 -28.23 -13.88
CA TYR A 73 31.61 -28.21 -14.76
C TYR A 73 32.98 -28.27 -14.05
N ASP A 74 33.08 -28.47 -12.72
CA ASP A 74 34.38 -28.66 -12.03
C ASP A 74 34.99 -30.07 -12.22
N GLY A 75 34.51 -30.79 -13.24
CA GLY A 75 34.93 -32.13 -13.64
C GLY A 75 35.38 -32.22 -15.11
N ASP A 76 36.52 -31.60 -15.44
CA ASP A 76 37.36 -31.93 -16.60
C ASP A 76 36.66 -32.10 -17.98
N ILE A 77 35.79 -31.15 -18.37
CA ILE A 77 35.45 -30.94 -19.79
C ILE A 77 36.27 -29.75 -20.29
N GLU A 78 37.31 -30.02 -21.08
CA GLU A 78 37.96 -29.01 -21.92
C GLU A 78 36.95 -28.54 -22.98
N GLY A 79 36.05 -27.59 -22.67
CA GLY A 79 35.12 -27.07 -23.66
C GLY A 79 33.95 -26.24 -23.14
N SER A 80 34.21 -25.07 -22.57
CA SER A 80 33.18 -24.05 -22.29
C SER A 80 32.58 -23.41 -23.57
N GLU A 81 32.70 -24.06 -24.74
CA GLU A 81 32.25 -23.54 -26.04
C GLU A 81 30.87 -24.08 -26.45
N HIS A 82 30.31 -25.05 -25.70
CA HIS A 82 29.15 -25.86 -26.10
C HIS A 82 27.90 -25.65 -25.22
N VAL A 83 27.92 -24.68 -24.32
CA VAL A 83 26.79 -24.34 -23.45
C VAL A 83 26.55 -22.84 -23.52
N ASN A 84 25.39 -22.45 -24.02
CA ASN A 84 24.96 -21.05 -24.07
C ASN A 84 23.87 -20.84 -23.02
N TYR A 85 23.96 -19.77 -22.24
CA TYR A 85 22.90 -19.42 -21.30
C TYR A 85 22.59 -17.93 -21.31
N ARG A 86 21.36 -17.59 -20.91
CA ARG A 86 20.91 -16.21 -20.67
C ARG A 86 19.98 -16.20 -19.48
N PHE A 87 20.20 -15.23 -18.60
CA PHE A 87 19.31 -14.92 -17.49
C PHE A 87 18.86 -13.46 -17.59
N ASN A 88 17.56 -13.22 -17.47
CA ASN A 88 17.01 -11.88 -17.36
C ASN A 88 16.08 -11.81 -16.15
N SER A 89 16.37 -10.89 -15.23
CA SER A 89 15.46 -10.54 -14.14
C SER A 89 14.86 -9.15 -14.35
N ASN A 90 13.60 -8.99 -13.95
CA ASN A 90 12.96 -7.68 -13.82
C ASN A 90 12.08 -7.65 -12.58
N VAL A 91 12.61 -7.02 -11.52
CA VAL A 91 11.96 -6.86 -10.23
C VAL A 91 11.42 -5.43 -10.08
N SER A 92 10.15 -5.33 -9.73
CA SER A 92 9.45 -4.11 -9.36
C SER A 92 8.95 -4.24 -7.93
N SER A 93 9.76 -3.84 -6.96
CA SER A 93 9.37 -3.83 -5.55
C SER A 93 8.70 -2.51 -5.13
N PRO A 94 7.77 -2.54 -4.14
CA PRO A 94 7.20 -1.32 -3.58
C PRO A 94 8.29 -0.49 -2.87
N THR A 95 8.04 0.81 -2.69
CA THR A 95 8.92 1.69 -1.91
C THR A 95 8.11 2.49 -0.90
N SER A 96 8.65 2.58 0.32
CA SER A 96 8.11 3.43 1.39
C SER A 96 8.61 4.88 1.21
N PRO A 97 7.79 5.91 1.49
CA PRO A 97 6.44 5.85 2.06
C PRO A 97 5.32 5.78 1.00
N ILE A 98 4.22 5.11 1.36
CA ILE A 98 3.12 4.74 0.47
C ILE A 98 2.01 5.79 0.46
N GLY A 99 1.66 6.24 -0.74
CA GLY A 99 0.65 7.25 -0.98
C GLY A 99 -0.77 6.72 -0.89
N SER A 100 -1.56 7.23 0.05
CA SER A 100 -2.87 6.70 0.38
C SER A 100 -3.95 7.80 0.38
N PRO A 101 -4.90 7.79 -0.56
CA PRO A 101 -6.02 8.71 -0.56
C PRO A 101 -7.10 8.31 0.46
N GLY A 102 -7.75 9.29 1.05
CA GLY A 102 -8.81 9.08 2.02
C GLY A 102 -9.87 10.18 2.02
N PHE A 103 -10.91 9.97 2.83
CA PHE A 103 -11.93 10.95 3.11
C PHE A 103 -12.24 11.00 4.61
N TYR A 104 -12.80 12.13 5.04
CA TYR A 104 -13.17 12.34 6.42
C TYR A 104 -14.46 13.13 6.52
N ILE A 105 -15.14 12.94 7.63
CA ILE A 105 -16.36 13.67 7.97
C ILE A 105 -16.48 13.81 9.47
N GLY A 106 -17.00 14.92 9.94
CA GLY A 106 -17.06 15.18 11.37
C GLY A 106 -17.97 16.31 11.77
N ILE A 107 -18.04 16.48 13.08
CA ILE A 107 -18.75 17.56 13.76
C ILE A 107 -17.78 18.30 14.66
N ALA A 108 -17.93 19.60 14.70
CA ALA A 108 -17.11 20.49 15.50
C ALA A 108 -17.99 21.43 16.31
N ASN A 109 -17.49 21.86 17.47
CA ASN A 109 -18.05 22.96 18.23
C ASN A 109 -17.00 24.07 18.30
N LYS A 110 -17.29 25.21 17.67
CA LYS A 110 -16.38 26.34 17.56
C LYS A 110 -16.82 27.46 18.48
N THR A 111 -15.88 27.95 19.27
CA THR A 111 -16.08 29.13 20.13
C THR A 111 -15.93 30.42 19.35
N GLU A 112 -16.47 31.53 19.87
CA GLU A 112 -16.29 32.87 19.29
C GLU A 112 -14.81 33.26 19.15
N ALA A 113 -13.95 32.77 20.04
CA ALA A 113 -12.50 32.99 19.99
C ALA A 113 -11.76 32.10 18.97
N GLY A 114 -12.49 31.29 18.17
CA GLY A 114 -11.93 30.47 17.10
C GLY A 114 -11.38 29.10 17.54
N HIS A 115 -11.40 28.78 18.84
CA HIS A 115 -11.10 27.42 19.30
C HIS A 115 -12.17 26.44 18.85
N SER A 116 -11.78 25.25 18.41
CA SER A 116 -12.72 24.22 17.97
C SER A 116 -12.40 22.85 18.56
N ALA A 117 -13.40 22.21 19.15
CA ALA A 117 -13.35 20.80 19.55
C ALA A 117 -14.09 19.96 18.51
N MET A 118 -13.44 18.93 17.99
CA MET A 118 -13.89 18.20 16.81
C MET A 118 -13.92 16.70 17.08
N ILE A 119 -14.90 16.01 16.51
CA ILE A 119 -14.95 14.56 16.40
C ILE A 119 -15.12 14.22 14.92
N SER A 120 -14.31 13.31 14.41
CA SER A 120 -14.35 12.91 13.00
C SER A 120 -14.20 11.41 12.83
N TYR A 121 -14.82 10.90 11.75
CA TYR A 121 -14.54 9.62 11.17
C TYR A 121 -13.66 9.82 9.94
N GLU A 122 -12.66 8.97 9.77
CA GLU A 122 -11.79 8.97 8.60
C GLU A 122 -11.67 7.56 8.03
N ARG A 123 -11.52 7.49 6.71
CA ARG A 123 -11.18 6.26 6.01
C ARG A 123 -10.15 6.54 4.93
N PHE A 124 -9.12 5.70 4.86
CA PHE A 124 -8.16 5.69 3.76
C PHE A 124 -7.80 4.26 3.37
N ASN A 125 -7.37 4.10 2.12
CA ASN A 125 -6.94 2.81 1.60
C ASN A 125 -5.46 2.88 1.23
N ILE A 126 -4.77 1.78 1.47
CA ILE A 126 -3.37 1.58 1.12
C ILE A 126 -3.29 0.40 0.17
N ASN A 127 -2.55 0.55 -0.92
CA ASN A 127 -2.26 -0.55 -1.83
C ASN A 127 -0.73 -0.67 -1.93
N VAL A 128 -0.23 -1.86 -1.67
CA VAL A 128 1.18 -2.22 -1.74
C VAL A 128 1.28 -3.36 -2.74
N SER A 129 2.08 -3.20 -3.78
CA SER A 129 2.23 -4.23 -4.82
C SER A 129 3.68 -4.36 -5.25
N GLY A 130 4.11 -5.60 -5.44
CA GLY A 130 5.40 -5.93 -6.04
C GLY A 130 5.22 -7.00 -7.12
N ASN A 131 6.10 -6.99 -8.12
CA ASN A 131 6.14 -8.05 -9.13
C ASN A 131 7.59 -8.38 -9.46
N ALA A 132 7.86 -9.64 -9.77
CA ALA A 132 9.14 -10.09 -10.27
C ALA A 132 8.93 -11.03 -11.46
N ASN A 133 9.77 -10.90 -12.48
CA ASN A 133 9.78 -11.81 -13.62
C ASN A 133 11.22 -12.27 -13.83
N TYR A 134 11.40 -13.57 -14.00
CA TYR A 134 12.68 -14.22 -14.25
C TYR A 134 12.54 -15.10 -15.48
N ASP A 135 13.51 -15.00 -16.38
CA ASP A 135 13.61 -15.79 -17.61
C ASP A 135 15.02 -16.39 -17.62
N LEU A 136 15.08 -17.72 -17.58
CA LEU A 136 16.29 -18.51 -17.68
C LEU A 136 16.23 -19.34 -18.96
N TRP A 137 17.28 -19.24 -19.77
CA TRP A 137 17.44 -20.02 -20.98
C TRP A 137 18.82 -20.66 -21.02
N ILE A 138 18.87 -21.96 -21.32
CA ILE A 138 20.07 -22.78 -21.36
C ILE A 138 20.01 -23.67 -22.62
N GLU A 139 21.06 -23.65 -23.41
CA GLU A 139 21.25 -24.52 -24.58
C GLU A 139 22.53 -25.32 -24.38
N VAL A 140 22.43 -26.65 -24.50
CA VAL A 140 23.55 -27.59 -24.38
C VAL A 140 23.71 -28.32 -25.72
N GLU A 141 24.86 -28.09 -26.36
CA GLU A 141 25.19 -28.69 -27.67
C GLU A 141 25.66 -30.15 -27.52
N GLU A 142 25.49 -30.93 -28.59
CA GLU A 142 25.84 -32.37 -28.70
C GLU A 142 27.26 -32.72 -28.24
N GLU A 143 28.23 -31.86 -28.53
CA GLU A 143 29.64 -32.09 -28.19
C GLU A 143 29.88 -32.07 -26.66
N ALA A 144 29.00 -31.46 -25.87
CA ALA A 144 29.05 -31.47 -24.40
C ALA A 144 28.40 -32.72 -23.75
N LEU A 145 27.63 -33.49 -24.53
CA LEU A 145 26.83 -34.64 -24.05
C LEU A 145 27.41 -35.99 -24.48
N GLU A 146 28.60 -36.03 -25.10
CA GLU A 146 29.20 -37.25 -25.68
C GLU A 146 29.34 -38.45 -24.70
N ASP A 147 29.35 -38.21 -23.39
CA ASP A 147 29.44 -39.23 -22.34
C ASP A 147 28.09 -39.55 -21.63
N ASP A 148 27.01 -38.80 -21.91
CA ASP A 148 25.67 -39.03 -21.36
C ASP A 148 24.77 -39.73 -22.41
N PRO A 149 24.40 -41.02 -22.22
CA PRO A 149 23.65 -41.78 -23.21
C PRO A 149 22.19 -41.35 -23.35
N ASP A 150 21.70 -40.45 -22.50
CA ASP A 150 20.28 -40.09 -22.44
C ASP A 150 19.93 -38.88 -23.34
N TYR A 151 20.90 -38.05 -23.77
CA TYR A 151 20.62 -36.80 -24.54
C TYR A 151 21.66 -36.49 -25.62
N THR A 152 21.20 -35.93 -26.76
CA THR A 152 22.04 -35.49 -27.89
C THR A 152 22.06 -33.97 -28.06
N GLU A 153 20.97 -33.25 -27.79
CA GLU A 153 20.90 -31.78 -27.81
C GLU A 153 19.74 -31.38 -26.92
N VAL A 154 19.90 -30.37 -26.05
CA VAL A 154 18.85 -29.94 -25.13
C VAL A 154 18.83 -28.41 -25.01
N GLU A 155 17.67 -27.83 -25.27
CA GLU A 155 17.30 -26.47 -24.90
C GLU A 155 16.33 -26.52 -23.71
N PHE A 156 16.69 -25.83 -22.63
CA PHE A 156 15.89 -25.67 -21.43
C PHE A 156 15.53 -24.20 -21.26
N SER A 157 14.25 -23.91 -21.04
CA SER A 157 13.78 -22.57 -20.68
C SER A 157 12.85 -22.61 -19.48
N GLU A 158 12.96 -21.61 -18.63
CA GLU A 158 12.11 -21.41 -17.46
C GLU A 158 11.67 -19.95 -17.37
N ASP A 159 10.35 -19.73 -17.39
CA ASP A 159 9.72 -18.43 -17.17
C ASP A 159 9.02 -18.45 -15.81
N TYR A 160 9.43 -17.56 -14.91
CA TYR A 160 8.89 -17.44 -13.57
C TYR A 160 8.34 -16.03 -13.33
N GLU A 161 7.03 -15.91 -13.11
CA GLU A 161 6.36 -14.65 -12.80
C GLU A 161 5.75 -14.70 -11.40
N ILE A 162 6.02 -13.68 -10.59
CA ILE A 162 5.42 -13.52 -9.27
C ILE A 162 4.78 -12.16 -9.14
N SER A 163 3.57 -12.14 -8.60
CA SER A 163 2.85 -10.93 -8.21
C SER A 163 2.39 -11.00 -6.76
N ILE A 164 2.70 -9.96 -5.98
CA ILE A 164 2.23 -9.80 -4.61
C ILE A 164 1.45 -8.49 -4.50
N ASN A 165 0.25 -8.54 -3.92
CA ASN A 165 -0.61 -7.38 -3.73
C ASN A 165 -1.33 -7.41 -2.38
N THR A 166 -1.04 -6.41 -1.55
CA THR A 166 -1.74 -6.12 -0.30
C THR A 166 -2.60 -4.87 -0.43
N ASP A 167 -3.90 -5.04 -0.20
CA ASP A 167 -4.90 -3.97 -0.12
C ASP A 167 -5.39 -3.82 1.32
N LEU A 168 -5.18 -2.64 1.92
CA LEU A 168 -5.63 -2.33 3.29
C LEU A 168 -6.64 -1.18 3.30
N THR A 169 -7.65 -1.29 4.16
CA THR A 169 -8.59 -0.22 4.49
C THR A 169 -8.44 0.13 5.97
N VAL A 170 -8.01 1.36 6.25
CA VAL A 170 -7.94 1.89 7.62
C VAL A 170 -9.13 2.81 7.87
N ASN A 171 -9.79 2.58 8.99
CA ASN A 171 -10.87 3.37 9.55
C ASN A 171 -10.40 4.04 10.83
N SER A 172 -10.99 5.18 11.20
CA SER A 172 -10.71 5.79 12.50
C SER A 172 -11.86 6.61 13.05
N ALA A 173 -11.85 6.77 14.37
CA ALA A 173 -12.63 7.74 15.11
C ALA A 173 -11.67 8.64 15.91
N ILE A 174 -11.63 9.93 15.57
CA ILE A 174 -10.64 10.88 16.08
C ILE A 174 -11.33 12.03 16.78
N GLY A 175 -10.85 12.34 17.99
CA GLY A 175 -11.10 13.60 18.67
C GLY A 175 -9.92 14.54 18.46
N SER A 176 -10.19 15.80 18.09
CA SER A 176 -9.15 16.81 17.93
C SER A 176 -9.56 18.16 18.49
N TYR A 177 -8.55 18.98 18.78
CA TYR A 177 -8.71 20.36 19.20
C TYR A 177 -7.86 21.27 18.31
N LYS A 178 -8.49 22.34 17.85
CA LYS A 178 -7.91 23.35 16.97
C LYS A 178 -7.72 24.65 17.74
N PHE A 179 -6.51 25.18 17.71
CA PHE A 179 -6.12 26.44 18.34
C PHE A 179 -5.81 27.47 17.25
N PRO A 180 -6.45 28.65 17.24
CA PRO A 180 -6.01 29.76 16.40
C PRO A 180 -4.66 30.29 16.93
N LEU A 181 -3.70 30.55 16.04
CA LEU A 181 -2.37 31.03 16.45
C LEU A 181 -2.29 32.55 16.63
N PHE A 182 -3.07 33.31 15.87
CA PHE A 182 -3.07 34.77 15.91
C PHE A 182 -4.51 35.28 15.86
N THR A 183 -4.99 35.86 16.95
CA THR A 183 -6.34 36.43 17.02
C THR A 183 -6.36 37.94 16.74
N GLU A 184 -5.22 38.64 16.73
CA GLU A 184 -5.14 40.10 16.56
C GLU A 184 -3.80 40.52 15.92
N THR A 185 -3.74 40.69 14.59
CA THR A 185 -2.60 41.38 13.94
C THR A 185 -3.06 42.35 12.86
N GLU A 186 -3.21 43.64 13.23
CA GLU A 186 -3.47 44.76 12.32
C GLU A 186 -2.26 45.07 11.41
N THR A 187 -1.97 44.22 10.42
CA THR A 187 -1.02 44.56 9.35
C THR A 187 -1.58 44.23 7.97
N GLU A 188 -1.17 44.94 6.92
CA GLU A 188 -1.66 44.72 5.54
C GLU A 188 -1.24 43.36 4.94
N ILE A 189 -0.29 42.65 5.57
CA ILE A 189 0.08 41.24 5.31
C ILE A 189 -0.73 40.29 6.24
N GLY A 190 -1.42 40.85 7.23
CA GLY A 190 -1.99 40.22 8.43
C GLY A 190 -3.30 39.46 8.23
N HIS A 191 -4.07 39.72 7.17
CA HIS A 191 -5.31 38.96 6.94
C HIS A 191 -5.07 37.48 6.59
N PHE A 192 -3.90 37.11 6.05
CA PHE A 192 -3.61 35.69 5.77
C PHE A 192 -3.22 34.90 7.04
N LEU A 193 -2.64 35.59 8.03
CA LEU A 193 -2.14 34.96 9.26
C LEU A 193 -3.24 34.72 10.30
N GLU A 194 -4.36 35.46 10.21
CA GLU A 194 -5.57 35.29 11.03
C GLU A 194 -6.21 33.90 10.87
N TYR A 195 -5.86 33.17 9.80
CA TYR A 195 -6.43 31.88 9.47
C TYR A 195 -5.59 30.69 9.90
N PHE A 196 -4.39 30.93 10.44
CA PHE A 196 -3.45 29.86 10.75
C PHE A 196 -3.77 29.21 12.12
N THR A 197 -3.74 27.89 12.16
CA THR A 197 -4.17 27.11 13.32
C THR A 197 -3.21 25.98 13.64
N VAL A 198 -3.14 25.60 14.91
CA VAL A 198 -2.49 24.35 15.38
C VAL A 198 -3.58 23.35 15.70
N ASN A 199 -3.40 22.13 15.23
CA ASN A 199 -4.32 21.03 15.45
C ASN A 199 -3.62 19.93 16.25
N LEU A 200 -4.26 19.48 17.32
CA LEU A 200 -3.84 18.32 18.11
C LEU A 200 -4.99 17.33 18.19
N GLY A 201 -4.73 16.06 17.94
CA GLY A 201 -5.77 15.03 17.99
C GLY A 201 -5.25 13.66 18.35
N GLY A 202 -6.16 12.82 18.79
CA GLY A 202 -5.95 11.41 19.07
C GLY A 202 -7.18 10.61 18.68
N GLY A 203 -6.98 9.36 18.30
CA GLY A 203 -8.08 8.52 17.86
C GLY A 203 -7.78 7.05 17.98
N TYR A 204 -8.84 6.27 17.79
CA TYR A 204 -8.76 4.83 17.64
C TYR A 204 -8.86 4.49 16.15
N TYR A 205 -7.99 3.61 15.68
CA TYR A 205 -7.88 3.17 14.29
C TYR A 205 -8.11 1.66 14.24
N TRP A 206 -8.72 1.17 13.18
CA TRP A 206 -8.98 -0.25 12.95
C TRP A 206 -9.22 -0.49 11.46
N GLY A 207 -9.17 -1.72 11.00
CA GLY A 207 -9.36 -1.97 9.58
C GLY A 207 -9.35 -3.42 9.16
N ASP A 208 -9.41 -3.59 7.85
CA ASP A 208 -9.40 -4.88 7.16
C ASP A 208 -8.58 -4.76 5.88
N GLY A 209 -8.24 -5.90 5.28
CA GLY A 209 -7.50 -5.93 4.04
C GLY A 209 -7.52 -7.30 3.36
N LYS A 210 -6.79 -7.40 2.25
CA LYS A 210 -6.56 -8.64 1.51
C LYS A 210 -5.10 -8.70 1.08
N TYR A 211 -4.53 -9.89 1.20
CA TYR A 211 -3.25 -10.26 0.62
C TYR A 211 -3.51 -11.20 -0.56
N ASN A 212 -2.83 -11.00 -1.67
CA ASN A 212 -2.86 -11.91 -2.82
C ASN A 212 -1.43 -12.16 -3.30
N LEU A 213 -1.10 -13.43 -3.50
CA LEU A 213 0.11 -13.92 -4.14
C LEU A 213 -0.30 -14.73 -5.37
N SER A 214 0.35 -14.48 -6.50
CA SER A 214 0.23 -15.28 -7.72
C SER A 214 1.64 -15.64 -8.16
N VAL A 215 1.84 -16.94 -8.40
CA VAL A 215 3.10 -17.53 -8.85
C VAL A 215 2.80 -18.33 -10.10
N TYR A 216 3.41 -17.94 -11.21
CA TYR A 216 3.34 -18.65 -12.47
C TYR A 216 4.74 -19.18 -12.80
N ASN A 217 4.84 -20.47 -13.09
CA ASN A 217 6.05 -21.07 -13.63
C ASN A 217 5.72 -21.80 -14.93
N LYS A 218 6.55 -21.58 -15.95
CA LYS A 218 6.55 -22.37 -17.16
C LYS A 218 7.95 -22.91 -17.40
N THR A 219 8.06 -24.23 -17.52
CA THR A 219 9.30 -24.91 -17.91
C THR A 219 9.11 -25.56 -19.26
N THR A 220 10.06 -25.37 -20.17
CA THR A 220 10.08 -26.01 -21.49
C THR A 220 11.42 -26.69 -21.70
N MET A 221 11.40 -27.93 -22.19
CA MET A 221 12.58 -28.69 -22.59
C MET A 221 12.38 -29.20 -24.02
N GLU A 222 13.21 -28.75 -24.94
CA GLU A 222 13.17 -29.12 -26.36
C GLU A 222 14.51 -29.72 -26.78
N GLY A 223 14.53 -30.68 -27.70
CA GLY A 223 15.80 -31.25 -28.18
C GLY A 223 15.68 -32.64 -28.77
N THR A 224 16.73 -33.45 -28.60
CA THR A 224 16.76 -34.86 -28.99
C THR A 224 17.42 -35.72 -27.94
N ASP A 225 16.83 -36.88 -27.65
CA ASP A 225 17.40 -37.86 -26.73
C ASP A 225 18.56 -38.65 -27.37
N GLY A 226 19.22 -39.51 -26.60
CA GLY A 226 20.35 -40.34 -27.07
C GLY A 226 19.99 -41.42 -28.11
N ASP A 227 18.70 -41.72 -28.29
CA ASP A 227 18.19 -42.60 -29.36
C ASP A 227 17.84 -41.82 -30.65
N GLY A 228 17.90 -40.48 -30.60
CA GLY A 228 17.60 -39.56 -31.69
C GLY A 228 16.11 -39.24 -31.84
N ASP A 229 15.30 -39.56 -30.84
CA ASP A 229 13.90 -39.18 -30.78
C ASP A 229 13.77 -37.73 -30.25
N PRO A 230 12.81 -36.92 -30.78
CA PRO A 230 12.66 -35.53 -30.36
C PRO A 230 12.06 -35.44 -28.95
N ILE A 231 12.59 -34.50 -28.16
CA ILE A 231 12.08 -34.07 -26.86
C ILE A 231 11.33 -32.75 -27.06
N ASP A 232 10.12 -32.66 -26.51
CA ASP A 232 9.26 -31.48 -26.52
C ASP A 232 8.33 -31.59 -25.29
N GLU A 233 8.87 -31.20 -24.14
CA GLU A 233 8.20 -31.25 -22.84
C GLU A 233 7.89 -29.83 -22.36
N GLU A 234 6.62 -29.60 -22.00
CA GLU A 234 6.14 -28.33 -21.45
C GLU A 234 5.39 -28.62 -20.15
N GLU A 235 5.82 -27.97 -19.07
CA GLU A 235 5.15 -27.99 -17.78
C GLU A 235 4.78 -26.55 -17.38
N ILE A 236 3.52 -26.37 -16.97
CA ILE A 236 3.01 -25.08 -16.49
C ILE A 236 2.41 -25.31 -15.10
N SER A 237 2.81 -24.49 -14.14
CA SER A 237 2.17 -24.35 -12.85
C SER A 237 1.70 -22.92 -12.62
N ASP A 238 0.52 -22.78 -12.03
CA ASP A 238 -0.09 -21.49 -11.69
C ASP A 238 -0.72 -21.65 -10.30
N GLU A 239 -0.14 -20.97 -9.33
CA GLU A 239 -0.52 -21.01 -7.93
C GLU A 239 -1.01 -19.64 -7.49
N GLU A 240 -2.25 -19.58 -7.02
CA GLU A 240 -2.85 -18.39 -6.44
C GLU A 240 -3.14 -18.61 -4.96
N PHE A 241 -2.65 -17.70 -4.13
CA PHE A 241 -2.97 -17.62 -2.71
C PHE A 241 -3.64 -16.29 -2.40
N SER A 242 -4.73 -16.34 -1.63
CA SER A 242 -5.47 -15.15 -1.19
C SER A 242 -5.88 -15.32 0.25
N ALA A 243 -5.66 -14.28 1.04
CA ALA A 243 -5.98 -14.27 2.46
C ALA A 243 -6.58 -12.94 2.88
N ASP A 244 -7.55 -13.02 3.80
CA ASP A 244 -8.16 -11.85 4.43
C ASP A 244 -7.28 -11.38 5.60
N LEU A 245 -7.07 -10.06 5.67
CA LEU A 245 -6.28 -9.40 6.71
C LEU A 245 -7.18 -8.62 7.64
N THR A 246 -6.84 -8.62 8.92
CA THR A 246 -7.40 -7.76 9.96
C THR A 246 -6.32 -6.79 10.43
N LEU A 247 -6.67 -5.51 10.51
CA LEU A 247 -5.83 -4.52 11.18
C LEU A 247 -6.32 -4.35 12.61
N GLU A 248 -5.52 -4.84 13.56
CA GLU A 248 -5.87 -4.76 14.97
C GLU A 248 -6.02 -3.30 15.41
N GLY A 249 -6.97 -3.08 16.31
CA GLY A 249 -7.36 -1.72 16.61
C GLY A 249 -6.35 -1.03 17.54
N ALA A 250 -5.79 0.10 17.09
CA ALA A 250 -4.72 0.81 17.77
C ALA A 250 -5.05 2.28 18.08
N VAL A 251 -4.33 2.86 19.03
CA VAL A 251 -4.42 4.29 19.36
C VAL A 251 -3.37 5.07 18.59
N GLY A 252 -3.80 6.10 17.86
CA GLY A 252 -2.90 6.98 17.11
C GLY A 252 -3.06 8.45 17.50
N PHE A 253 -2.04 9.24 17.18
CA PHE A 253 -1.98 10.67 17.50
C PHE A 253 -1.70 11.49 16.25
N LYS A 254 -2.28 12.70 16.18
CA LYS A 254 -2.04 13.66 15.10
C LYS A 254 -1.64 15.01 15.68
N VAL A 255 -0.61 15.60 15.10
CA VAL A 255 -0.22 16.99 15.33
C VAL A 255 -0.08 17.67 13.99
N GLY A 256 -0.62 18.87 13.86
CA GLY A 256 -0.63 19.55 12.59
C GLY A 256 -0.83 21.04 12.69
N ALA A 257 -0.82 21.66 11.53
CA ALA A 257 -1.18 23.04 11.36
C ALA A 257 -2.03 23.19 10.10
N GLY A 258 -2.89 24.20 10.08
CA GLY A 258 -3.78 24.40 8.95
C GLY A 258 -4.21 25.84 8.80
N PHE A 259 -4.94 26.09 7.73
CA PHE A 259 -5.56 27.36 7.42
C PHE A 259 -7.05 27.17 7.12
N GLU A 260 -7.86 28.14 7.48
CA GLU A 260 -9.31 28.13 7.28
C GLU A 260 -9.75 29.48 6.71
N VAL A 261 -10.34 29.49 5.52
CA VAL A 261 -10.70 30.72 4.81
C VAL A 261 -12.23 30.80 4.70
N PRO A 262 -12.85 31.86 5.24
CA PRO A 262 -14.28 32.05 5.13
C PRO A 262 -14.66 32.40 3.69
N VAL A 263 -15.59 31.64 3.12
CA VAL A 263 -16.17 31.88 1.80
C VAL A 263 -17.49 32.63 1.92
N ASP A 264 -18.27 32.29 2.95
CA ASP A 264 -19.53 32.95 3.34
C ASP A 264 -19.65 32.93 4.86
N ASN A 265 -20.66 33.60 5.43
CA ASN A 265 -20.87 33.70 6.88
C ASN A 265 -20.99 32.35 7.60
N ASN A 266 -21.36 31.30 6.86
CA ASN A 266 -21.64 29.97 7.37
C ASN A 266 -20.82 28.88 6.64
N LEU A 267 -19.86 29.26 5.79
CA LEU A 267 -19.12 28.32 4.96
C LEU A 267 -17.64 28.70 4.92
N ASP A 268 -16.79 27.79 5.38
CA ASP A 268 -15.34 27.92 5.29
C ASP A 268 -14.74 26.82 4.42
N VAL A 269 -13.62 27.14 3.77
CA VAL A 269 -12.75 26.18 3.08
C VAL A 269 -11.47 26.10 3.87
N PHE A 270 -10.98 24.89 4.13
CA PHE A 270 -9.77 24.71 4.92
C PHE A 270 -8.78 23.74 4.28
N GLY A 271 -7.53 23.88 4.71
CA GLY A 271 -6.44 22.97 4.40
C GLY A 271 -5.59 22.73 5.64
N ASP A 272 -5.32 21.48 5.96
CA ASP A 272 -4.51 21.08 7.11
C ASP A 272 -3.35 20.18 6.67
N PHE A 273 -2.23 20.33 7.35
CA PHE A 273 -1.08 19.44 7.28
C PHE A 273 -0.91 18.77 8.65
N TYR A 274 -0.88 17.45 8.68
CA TYR A 274 -0.64 16.68 9.90
C TYR A 274 0.59 15.80 9.75
N TYR A 275 1.25 15.56 10.87
CA TYR A 275 1.97 14.33 11.11
C TYR A 275 1.08 13.42 11.96
N ARG A 276 0.85 12.21 11.47
CA ARG A 276 0.20 11.13 12.22
C ARG A 276 1.26 10.18 12.74
N ARG A 277 1.17 9.81 14.02
CA ARG A 277 1.84 8.66 14.60
C ARG A 277 0.82 7.54 14.77
N LEU A 278 1.03 6.39 14.14
CA LEU A 278 0.14 5.25 14.21
C LEU A 278 0.92 3.98 13.90
N GLU A 279 0.79 2.99 14.77
CA GLU A 279 1.43 1.68 14.68
C GLU A 279 0.30 0.66 14.88
N MET A 280 0.20 -0.32 13.99
CA MET A 280 -0.91 -1.28 13.99
C MET A 280 -0.41 -2.66 13.62
N GLU A 281 -0.93 -3.67 14.31
CA GLU A 281 -0.69 -5.07 13.97
C GLU A 281 -1.57 -5.50 12.80
N ILE A 282 -0.98 -6.24 11.86
CA ILE A 282 -1.65 -6.91 10.75
C ILE A 282 -1.71 -8.40 11.09
N ALA A 283 -2.93 -8.94 11.14
CA ALA A 283 -3.17 -10.34 11.44
C ALA A 283 -4.00 -11.00 10.32
N PHE A 284 -3.75 -12.27 10.04
CA PHE A 284 -4.62 -13.07 9.17
C PHE A 284 -5.91 -13.46 9.88
N ASP A 285 -7.04 -13.38 9.19
CA ASP A 285 -8.29 -13.93 9.72
C ASP A 285 -8.21 -15.47 9.69
N GLN A 286 -8.57 -16.09 10.81
CA GLN A 286 -8.28 -17.49 11.14
C GLN A 286 -8.77 -18.47 10.06
N ASP A 287 -7.86 -19.29 9.51
CA ASP A 287 -8.05 -20.66 8.98
C ASP A 287 -6.87 -21.13 8.09
N ASN A 288 -5.85 -20.30 7.85
CA ASN A 288 -4.63 -20.71 7.13
C ASN A 288 -3.46 -20.94 8.11
N ASP A 289 -2.96 -22.18 8.15
CA ASP A 289 -1.82 -22.67 8.96
C ASP A 289 -0.45 -22.11 8.50
N GLU A 290 -0.40 -21.00 7.76
CA GLU A 290 0.84 -20.46 7.19
C GLU A 290 1.31 -19.23 7.98
N GLU A 291 2.47 -19.38 8.64
CA GLU A 291 3.18 -18.41 9.49
C GLU A 291 3.69 -17.15 8.74
N ILE A 292 3.18 -16.83 7.55
CA ILE A 292 3.79 -15.81 6.67
C ILE A 292 3.68 -14.40 7.26
N PHE A 293 2.69 -14.13 8.14
CA PHE A 293 2.54 -12.82 8.82
C PHE A 293 1.90 -12.96 10.22
N GLU A 294 2.35 -13.90 11.05
CA GLU A 294 1.84 -13.97 12.43
C GLU A 294 2.37 -12.78 13.27
N GLY A 295 1.56 -11.71 13.37
CA GLY A 295 1.78 -10.59 14.29
C GLY A 295 2.72 -9.49 13.80
N THR A 296 2.75 -9.19 12.50
CA THR A 296 3.56 -8.09 11.96
C THR A 296 3.03 -6.73 12.45
N GLU A 297 3.86 -5.99 13.18
CA GLU A 297 3.54 -4.65 13.70
C GLU A 297 4.03 -3.58 12.72
N GLU A 298 3.13 -2.90 12.03
CA GLU A 298 3.50 -2.00 10.94
C GLU A 298 3.33 -0.51 11.30
N ASP A 299 4.24 0.33 10.79
CA ASP A 299 4.21 1.78 10.99
C ASP A 299 3.34 2.52 9.95
N PHE A 300 2.10 2.82 10.33
CA PHE A 300 1.17 3.66 9.56
C PHE A 300 1.36 5.17 9.82
N SER A 301 2.45 5.57 10.49
CA SER A 301 2.82 6.97 10.71
C SER A 301 3.14 7.65 9.38
N GLY A 302 2.89 8.95 9.31
CA GLY A 302 3.01 9.62 8.03
C GLY A 302 2.61 11.08 8.02
N LEU A 303 3.01 11.76 6.95
CA LEU A 303 2.53 13.09 6.63
C LEU A 303 1.16 12.99 5.95
N GLU A 304 0.23 13.84 6.35
CA GLU A 304 -1.12 13.94 5.79
C GLU A 304 -1.37 15.37 5.35
N PHE A 305 -1.89 15.53 4.14
CA PHE A 305 -2.47 16.77 3.66
C PHE A 305 -3.97 16.58 3.48
N ARG A 306 -4.74 17.48 4.08
CA ARG A 306 -6.20 17.46 4.13
C ARG A 306 -6.77 18.73 3.54
N THR A 307 -7.89 18.61 2.83
CA THR A 307 -8.69 19.76 2.42
C THR A 307 -10.17 19.44 2.46
N GLY A 308 -10.98 20.43 2.82
CA GLY A 308 -12.41 20.25 2.92
C GLY A 308 -13.15 21.55 3.14
N ILE A 309 -14.43 21.39 3.50
CA ILE A 309 -15.37 22.46 3.79
C ILE A 309 -15.96 22.26 5.19
N SER A 310 -16.23 23.36 5.88
CA SER A 310 -17.03 23.40 7.11
C SER A 310 -18.24 24.27 6.91
N TYR A 311 -19.38 23.84 7.46
CA TYR A 311 -20.63 24.60 7.43
C TYR A 311 -21.19 24.78 8.84
N THR A 312 -21.42 26.04 9.22
CA THR A 312 -21.98 26.44 10.51
C THR A 312 -23.47 26.68 10.37
N PHE A 313 -24.27 26.02 11.21
CA PHE A 313 -25.74 26.06 11.09
C PHE A 313 -26.32 27.37 11.58
#